data_AF-A0A329R7R9-F1
#
_entry.id   AF-A0A329R7R9-F1
#
_cell.length_a   1.000
_cell.length_b   1.000
_cell.length_c   1.000
_cell.angle_alpha   90.00
_cell.angle_beta   90.00
_cell.angle_gamma   90.00
#
_symmetry.space_group_name_H-M   'P 1'
#
loop_
_entity.id
_entity.type
_entity.pdbx_description
1 polymer ?
#
loop_
_entity_poly.entity_id
_entity_poly.type
_entity_poly.pdbx_seq_one_letter_code
_entity_poly.pdbx_strand_id
1 'polypeptide(L)' 'MAHHSCVQQADDATIPAQAPIPRKDVIIDSMAKSIIYSALDLRDGLHQILVRESDIPLTAVSTRSGMLW' A
#
# COMPACT_ATOMS: atom_id res chain seq x y z
N MET A 1 7.21 15.44 -14.41
CA MET A 1 5.85 15.14 -13.89
C MET A 1 5.63 13.65 -14.09
N ALA A 2 5.68 12.84 -13.03
CA ALA A 2 5.41 11.40 -13.14
C ALA A 2 3.89 11.22 -13.22
N HIS A 3 3.40 10.60 -14.30
CA HIS A 3 2.01 10.18 -14.36
C HIS A 3 1.86 8.94 -13.48
N HIS A 4 1.20 9.08 -12.33
CA HIS A 4 0.83 7.94 -11.50
C HIS A 4 -0.37 7.24 -12.15
N SER A 5 -0.16 6.00 -12.60
CA SER A 5 -1.25 5.15 -13.11
C SER A 5 -1.95 4.48 -11.93
N CYS A 6 -3.28 4.51 -11.90
CA CYS A 6 -4.08 3.90 -10.84
C CYS A 6 -4.66 2.57 -11.35
N VAL A 7 -4.45 1.48 -10.60
CA VAL A 7 -5.04 0.16 -10.85
C VAL A 7 -6.20 -0.03 -9.87
N GLN A 8 -7.36 -0.47 -10.36
CA GLN A 8 -8.58 -0.59 -9.54
C GLN A 8 -9.22 -2.00 -9.59
N GLN A 9 -9.04 -2.72 -10.70
CA GLN A 9 -9.72 -4.00 -10.94
C GLN A 9 -9.31 -5.13 -9.96
N ALA A 10 -8.09 -5.07 -9.41
CA ALA A 10 -7.54 -6.14 -8.57
C ALA A 10 -8.12 -6.17 -7.13
N ASP A 11 -8.66 -5.04 -6.66
CA ASP A 11 -9.16 -4.92 -5.28
C ASP A 11 -10.41 -5.79 -5.05
N ASP A 12 -11.28 -5.89 -6.06
CA ASP A 12 -12.54 -6.68 -6.00
C ASP A 12 -12.32 -8.19 -5.88
N ALA A 13 -11.17 -8.68 -6.36
CA ALA A 13 -10.82 -10.10 -6.33
C ALA A 13 -10.01 -10.49 -5.09
N THR A 14 -9.62 -9.52 -4.26
CA THR A 14 -8.71 -9.73 -3.13
C THR A 14 -9.48 -9.99 -1.84
N ILE A 15 -9.02 -10.98 -1.06
CA ILE A 15 -9.56 -11.22 0.28
C ILE A 15 -9.09 -10.08 1.20
N PRO A 16 -10.00 -9.36 1.88
CA PRO A 16 -9.62 -8.27 2.77
C PRO A 16 -8.69 -8.73 3.90
N ALA A 17 -7.75 -7.87 4.28
CA ALA A 17 -6.88 -8.12 5.42
C ALA A 17 -7.71 -8.31 6.71
N GLN A 18 -7.35 -9.30 7.52
CA GLN A 18 -8.09 -9.64 8.75
C GLN A 18 -8.01 -8.56 9.84
N ALA A 19 -6.97 -7.73 9.82
CA ALA A 19 -6.76 -6.69 10.82
C ALA A 19 -6.94 -5.31 10.20
N PRO A 20 -7.88 -4.48 10.69
CA PRO A 20 -8.02 -3.12 10.21
C PRO A 20 -6.84 -2.26 10.68
N ILE A 21 -6.45 -1.29 9.85
CA ILE A 21 -5.47 -0.27 10.22
C ILE A 21 -6.08 0.57 11.37
N PRO A 22 -5.35 0.80 12.48
CA PRO A 22 -5.85 1.60 13.57
C PRO A 22 -6.16 3.03 13.13
N ARG A 23 -7.25 3.59 13.66
CA ARG A 23 -7.62 5.00 13.41
C ARG A 23 -6.55 5.94 13.95
N LYS A 24 -6.41 7.11 13.30
CA LYS A 24 -5.45 8.15 13.69
C LYS A 24 -5.49 8.47 15.20
N ASP A 25 -6.69 8.64 15.75
CA ASP A 25 -6.87 9.04 17.15
C ASP A 25 -6.33 7.97 18.12
N VAL A 26 -6.55 6.68 17.81
CA VAL A 26 -6.02 5.54 18.60
C VAL A 26 -4.50 5.52 18.60
N ILE A 27 -3.88 5.80 17.46
CA ILE A 27 -2.42 5.86 17.34
C ILE A 27 -1.87 7.02 18.18
N ILE A 28 -2.49 8.20 18.10
CA ILE A 28 -2.08 9.39 18.87
C ILE A 28 -2.25 9.15 20.37
N ASP A 29 -3.37 8.56 20.80
CA ASP A 29 -3.64 8.24 22.21
C ASP A 29 -2.61 7.24 22.76
N SER A 30 -2.18 6.27 21.95
CA SER A 30 -1.13 5.32 22.34
C SER A 30 0.22 6.00 22.60
N MET A 31 0.44 7.15 21.98
CA MET A 31 1.68 7.92 22.05
C MET A 31 1.65 8.94 23.21
N ALA A 32 0.48 9.31 23.74
CA ALA A 32 0.24 10.47 24.61
C ALA A 32 1.13 10.62 25.87
N LYS A 33 1.86 9.57 26.29
CA LYS A 33 2.79 9.62 27.44
C LYS A 33 4.24 9.90 27.05
N SER A 34 4.54 10.03 25.77
CA SER A 34 5.89 10.30 25.28
C SER A 34 6.13 11.81 25.17
N ILE A 35 7.37 12.22 25.44
CA ILE A 35 7.78 13.64 25.44
C ILE A 35 8.51 14.00 24.14
N ILE A 36 9.09 13.02 23.45
CA ILE A 36 9.88 13.18 22.24
C ILE A 36 9.35 12.20 21.18
N TYR A 37 9.22 12.69 19.96
CA TYR A 37 8.76 11.92 18.81
C TYR A 37 9.63 12.19 17.59
N SER A 38 9.75 11.20 16.72
CA SER A 38 10.26 11.33 15.37
C SER A 38 9.23 10.77 14.38
N ALA A 39 9.16 11.36 13.20
CA ALA A 39 8.29 10.90 12.12
C ALA A 39 9.17 10.48 10.94
N LEU A 40 8.87 9.30 10.39
CA LEU A 40 9.53 8.77 9.21
C LEU A 40 8.48 8.58 8.12
N ASP A 41 8.69 9.23 6.98
CA ASP A 41 7.84 9.07 5.80
C ASP A 41 8.43 8.00 4.88
N LEU A 42 7.63 6.98 4.57
CA LEU A 42 8.01 5.91 3.64
C LEU A 42 7.48 6.24 2.24
N ARG A 43 7.97 7.34 1.65
CA ARG A 43 7.67 7.67 0.24
C ARG A 43 8.06 6.47 -0.63
N ASP A 44 7.11 6.03 -1.46
CA ASP A 44 7.23 4.82 -2.28
C ASP A 44 7.39 3.50 -1.51
N GLY A 45 7.01 3.46 -0.21
CA GLY A 45 7.18 2.29 0.64
C GLY A 45 6.55 0.99 0.12
N LEU A 46 5.50 1.09 -0.70
CA LEU A 46 4.89 -0.08 -1.35
C LEU A 46 5.83 -0.72 -2.39
N HIS A 47 6.68 0.05 -3.08
CA HIS A 47 7.63 -0.47 -4.06
C HIS A 47 8.82 -1.19 -3.41
N GLN A 48 9.02 -1.01 -2.10
CA GLN A 48 10.10 -1.65 -1.35
C GLN A 48 9.72 -3.06 -0.86
N ILE A 49 8.41 -3.37 -0.85
CA ILE A 49 7.89 -4.65 -0.38
C ILE A 49 7.75 -5.60 -1.56
N LEU A 50 8.37 -6.77 -1.47
CA LEU A 50 8.26 -7.80 -2.51
C LEU A 50 6.89 -8.46 -2.48
N VAL A 51 6.31 -8.61 -3.67
CA VAL A 51 5.10 -9.42 -3.89
C VAL A 51 5.51 -10.90 -3.93
N ARG A 52 4.64 -11.79 -3.42
CA ARG A 52 4.85 -13.23 -3.53
C ARG A 52 4.84 -13.64 -5.00
N GLU A 53 5.71 -14.54 -5.40
CA GLU A 53 5.81 -14.97 -6.81
C GLU A 53 4.48 -15.48 -7.39
N SER A 54 3.67 -16.17 -6.58
CA SER A 54 2.34 -16.65 -6.98
C SER A 54 1.35 -15.54 -7.30
N ASP A 55 1.57 -14.34 -6.75
CA ASP A 55 0.62 -13.23 -6.79
C ASP A 55 1.06 -12.16 -7.81
N ILE A 56 2.28 -12.25 -8.36
CA ILE A 56 2.78 -11.38 -9.45
C ILE A 56 1.82 -11.33 -10.64
N PRO A 57 1.24 -12.45 -11.13
CA PRO A 57 0.29 -12.40 -12.24
C PRO A 57 -0.99 -11.62 -11.91
N LEU A 58 -1.34 -11.47 -10.63
CA LEU A 58 -2.53 -10.74 -10.18
C LEU A 58 -2.31 -9.22 -10.21
N THR A 59 -1.05 -8.77 -10.29
CA THR A 59 -0.69 -7.34 -10.34
C THR A 59 -0.43 -6.84 -11.76
N ALA A 60 -0.67 -7.65 -12.79
CA ALA A 60 -0.46 -7.28 -14.18
C ALA A 60 -1.32 -6.07 -14.59
N VAL A 61 -0.73 -5.11 -15.28
CA VAL A 61 -1.40 -3.86 -15.68
C VAL A 61 -1.57 -3.81 -17.20
N SER A 62 -2.81 -3.69 -17.66
CA SER A 62 -3.08 -3.43 -19.08
C SER A 62 -2.88 -1.94 -19.39
N THR A 63 -2.01 -1.65 -20.34
CA THR A 63 -1.77 -0.31 -20.90
C THR A 63 -2.25 -0.26 -22.36
N ARG A 64 -2.45 0.94 -22.91
CA ARG A 64 -2.81 1.10 -24.34
C ARG A 64 -1.78 0.43 -25.28
N SER A 65 -0.53 0.34 -24.86
CA SER A 65 0.58 -0.26 -25.62
C SER A 65 0.74 -1.77 -25.39
N GLY A 66 -0.01 -2.38 -24.48
CA GLY A 66 0.12 -3.80 -24.15
C GLY A 66 0.04 -4.07 -22.65
N MET A 67 0.30 -5.31 -22.25
CA MET A 67 0.26 -5.74 -20.86
C MET A 67 1.65 -5.63 -20.23
N LEU A 68 1.73 -5.01 -19.06
CA LEU A 68 2.92 -4.95 -18.21
C LEU A 68 2.80 -6.02 -17.13
N TRP A 69 3.86 -6.81 -16.96
CA TRP A 69 4.04 -7.80 -15.92
C TRP A 69 5.00 -7.26 -14.86
#